data_AF-A0AA88EGA8-F1
#
_entry.id   AF-A0AA88EGA8-F1
#
_cell.length_a   1.000
_cell.length_b   1.000
_cell.length_c   1.000
_cell.angle_alpha   90.00
_cell.angle_beta   90.00
_cell.angle_gamma   90.00
#
_symmetry.space_group_name_H-M   'P 1'
#
loop_
_entity.id
_entity.type
_entity.pdbx_description
1 polymer ?
#
loop_
_entity_poly.entity_id
_entity_poly.type
_entity_poly.pdbx_seq_one_letter_code
_entity_poly.pdbx_strand_id
1 'polypeptide(L)'
;MASGLFRAIAATARNMILANTFGSFVLLLFFALGGVVLSKDDVKGWWIWGYWSSPLMYSQTAILVNEFLGKKWRHIPQNTTQPLGIQVLEGRGFFTESKWYWLGVGALLGFILVLNLLFILALTLLNAFDKVRATITEDPQSSENGGRAVEMQQRASNQSQAGESQNNKKGMILPFEPHSITFNEVVYSVDM
;
A
#
# COMPACT_ATOMS: atom_id res chain seq x y z
N MET A 1 10.93 -7.60 -0.31
CA MET A 1 9.57 -7.84 0.25
C MET A 1 8.91 -6.56 0.77
N ALA A 2 9.50 -5.84 1.73
CA ALA A 2 8.87 -4.67 2.38
C ALA A 2 8.37 -3.59 1.40
N SER A 3 9.17 -3.21 0.40
CA SER A 3 8.73 -2.28 -0.64
C SER A 3 7.49 -2.78 -1.40
N GLY A 4 7.44 -4.08 -1.74
CA GLY A 4 6.27 -4.69 -2.39
C GLY A 4 5.03 -4.67 -1.50
N LEU A 5 5.18 -4.91 -0.19
CA LEU A 5 4.10 -4.82 0.78
C LEU A 5 3.49 -3.41 0.82
N PHE A 6 4.33 -2.39 1.01
CA PHE A 6 3.85 -1.00 1.10
C PHE A 6 3.24 -0.52 -0.22
N ARG A 7 3.83 -0.89 -1.36
CA ARG A 7 3.27 -0.59 -2.68
C ARG A 7 1.90 -1.25 -2.88
N ALA A 8 1.76 -2.53 -2.54
CA ALA A 8 0.47 -3.23 -2.61
C ALA A 8 -0.58 -2.61 -1.69
N ILE A 9 -0.21 -2.25 -0.46
CA ILE A 9 -1.11 -1.57 0.48
C ILE A 9 -1.53 -0.20 -0.05
N ALA A 10 -0.59 0.61 -0.54
CA ALA A 10 -0.87 1.92 -1.11
C ALA A 10 -1.81 1.83 -2.33
N ALA A 11 -1.52 0.91 -3.26
CA ALA A 11 -2.36 0.70 -4.44
C ALA A 11 -3.77 0.22 -4.09
N THR A 12 -3.91 -0.64 -3.08
CA THR A 12 -5.22 -1.18 -2.66
C THR A 12 -6.04 -0.15 -1.87
N ALA A 13 -5.38 0.59 -0.97
CA ALA A 13 -6.03 1.59 -0.13
C ALA A 13 -6.46 2.83 -0.92
N ARG A 14 -5.72 3.19 -1.99
CA ARG A 14 -6.00 4.30 -2.92
C ARG A 14 -6.13 5.70 -2.29
N ASN A 15 -5.99 5.83 -0.98
CA ASN A 15 -5.94 7.06 -0.20
C ASN A 15 -4.78 6.98 0.79
N MET A 16 -4.00 8.05 0.90
CA MET A 16 -2.80 8.11 1.74
C MET A 16 -3.10 7.92 3.23
N ILE A 17 -4.22 8.46 3.72
CA ILE A 17 -4.63 8.32 5.13
C ILE A 17 -4.94 6.85 5.43
N LEU A 18 -5.74 6.21 4.57
CA LEU A 18 -6.11 4.80 4.73
C LEU A 18 -4.89 3.88 4.60
N ALA A 19 -4.00 4.16 3.65
CA ALA A 19 -2.76 3.40 3.48
C ALA A 19 -1.87 3.46 4.71
N ASN A 20 -1.74 4.64 5.34
CA ASN A 20 -0.90 4.80 6.52
C ASN A 20 -1.48 4.09 7.75
N THR A 21 -2.77 4.28 8.04
CA THR A 21 -3.43 3.64 9.19
C THR A 21 -3.49 2.13 9.03
N PHE A 22 -3.91 1.64 7.86
CA PHE A 22 -4.01 0.21 7.59
C PHE A 22 -2.62 -0.44 7.52
N GLY A 23 -1.66 0.22 6.86
CA GLY A 23 -0.28 -0.26 6.78
C GLY A 23 0.38 -0.41 8.14
N SER A 24 0.17 0.56 9.04
CA SER A 24 0.67 0.50 10.42
C SER A 24 0.09 -0.71 11.18
N PHE A 25 -1.21 -0.96 11.01
CA PHE A 25 -1.87 -2.12 11.63
C PHE A 25 -1.35 -3.46 11.07
N VAL A 26 -1.16 -3.56 9.75
CA VAL A 26 -0.60 -4.77 9.11
C VAL A 26 0.83 -5.05 9.59
N LEU A 27 1.67 -4.01 9.72
CA LEU A 27 3.02 -4.16 10.28
C LEU A 27 3.00 -4.66 11.72
N LEU A 28 2.13 -4.07 12.56
CA LEU A 28 1.97 -4.48 13.95
C LEU A 28 1.58 -5.96 14.04
N LEU A 29 0.62 -6.40 13.21
CA LEU A 29 0.21 -7.80 13.14
C LEU A 29 1.36 -8.72 12.71
N PHE A 30 2.09 -8.37 11.65
CA PHE A 30 3.22 -9.17 11.21
C PHE A 30 4.33 -9.26 12.26
N PHE A 31 4.59 -8.18 13.00
CA PHE A 31 5.58 -8.15 14.06
C PHE A 31 5.15 -9.01 15.26
N ALA A 32 3.90 -8.85 15.72
CA ALA A 32 3.35 -9.64 16.81
C ALA A 32 3.35 -11.14 16.50
N LEU A 33 2.98 -11.49 15.26
CA LEU A 33 2.89 -12.88 14.78
C LEU A 33 4.20 -13.40 14.16
N GLY A 34 5.32 -12.69 14.31
CA GLY A 34 6.62 -13.12 13.78
C GLY A 34 7.22 -14.32 14.51
N GLY A 35 6.78 -14.63 15.72
CA GLY A 35 7.34 -15.71 16.55
C GLY A 35 8.27 -15.23 17.66
N VAL A 36 8.80 -13.99 17.56
CA VAL A 36 9.63 -13.41 18.64
C VAL A 36 8.79 -12.80 19.77
N VAL A 37 7.72 -12.06 19.42
CA VAL A 37 6.84 -11.43 20.42
C VAL A 37 5.87 -12.45 21.01
N LEU A 38 5.22 -13.23 20.15
CA LEU A 38 4.33 -14.29 20.53
C LEU A 38 4.88 -15.60 19.96
N SER A 39 5.22 -16.55 20.83
CA SER A 39 5.66 -17.87 20.39
C SER A 39 4.52 -18.57 19.66
N LYS A 40 4.87 -19.39 18.67
CA LYS A 40 3.91 -20.22 17.92
C LYS A 40 3.02 -21.04 18.85
N ASP A 41 3.60 -21.57 19.92
CA ASP A 41 2.90 -22.47 20.84
C ASP A 41 1.89 -21.73 21.75
N ASP A 42 2.04 -20.41 21.90
CA ASP A 42 1.12 -19.55 22.63
C ASP A 42 -0.03 -19.02 21.76
N VAL A 43 0.07 -19.18 20.43
CA VAL A 43 -1.00 -18.77 19.50
C VAL A 43 -2.14 -19.78 19.58
N LYS A 44 -3.35 -19.29 19.88
CA LYS A 44 -4.56 -20.13 19.86
C LYS A 44 -4.73 -20.80 18.49
N GLY A 45 -5.07 -22.09 18.48
CA GLY A 45 -5.13 -22.89 17.25
C GLY A 45 -6.02 -22.31 16.14
N TRP A 46 -7.11 -21.62 16.48
CA TRP A 46 -7.99 -20.97 15.49
C TRP A 46 -7.40 -19.69 14.87
N TRP A 47 -6.37 -19.10 15.47
CA TRP A 47 -5.63 -17.91 14.97
C TRP A 47 -4.28 -18.28 14.33
N ILE A 48 -3.87 -19.55 14.36
CA ILE A 48 -2.53 -19.97 13.93
C ILE A 48 -2.23 -19.62 12.47
N TRP A 49 -3.25 -19.49 11.62
CA TRP A 49 -3.10 -19.06 10.23
C TRP A 49 -2.46 -17.68 10.10
N GLY A 50 -2.65 -16.79 11.07
CA GLY A 50 -1.99 -15.49 11.11
C GLY A 50 -0.47 -15.59 11.29
N TYR A 51 -0.01 -16.58 12.06
CA TYR A 51 1.41 -16.89 12.19
C TYR A 51 1.99 -17.39 10.86
N TRP A 52 1.26 -18.25 10.15
CA TRP A 52 1.68 -18.78 8.84
C TRP A 52 1.58 -17.78 7.69
N SER A 53 0.74 -16.74 7.80
CA SER A 53 0.62 -15.70 6.78
C SER A 53 1.68 -14.60 6.92
N SER A 54 2.30 -14.48 8.10
CA SER A 54 3.32 -13.47 8.36
C SER A 54 4.63 -13.79 7.64
N PRO A 55 5.10 -12.95 6.70
CA PRO A 55 6.40 -13.17 6.08
C PRO A 55 7.58 -12.97 7.06
N LEU A 56 7.36 -12.24 8.17
CA LEU A 56 8.38 -12.05 9.21
C LEU A 56 8.69 -13.35 9.94
N MET A 57 7.70 -14.23 10.13
CA MET A 57 7.90 -15.54 10.75
C MET A 57 8.92 -16.39 9.98
N TYR A 58 8.80 -16.44 8.65
CA TYR A 58 9.73 -17.19 7.80
C TYR A 58 11.13 -16.57 7.80
N SER A 59 11.22 -15.24 7.79
CA SER A 59 12.49 -14.52 7.88
C SER A 59 13.21 -14.80 9.19
N GLN A 60 12.50 -14.65 10.32
CA GLN A 60 13.05 -14.87 11.65
C GLN A 60 13.49 -16.33 11.83
N THR A 61 12.66 -17.28 11.40
CA THR A 61 12.99 -18.71 11.44
C THR A 61 14.26 -19.02 10.63
N ALA A 62 14.38 -18.48 9.41
CA ALA A 62 15.56 -18.71 8.58
C ALA A 62 16.85 -18.16 9.20
N ILE A 63 16.80 -16.96 9.78
CA ILE A 63 17.95 -16.34 10.47
C ILE A 63 18.34 -17.17 11.69
N LEU A 64 17.37 -17.52 12.55
CA LEU A 64 17.63 -18.28 13.77
C LEU A 64 18.19 -19.66 13.47
N VAL A 65 17.60 -20.39 12.50
CA VAL A 65 18.13 -21.69 12.09
C VAL A 65 19.55 -21.57 11.53
N ASN A 66 19.84 -20.54 10.72
CA ASN A 66 21.19 -20.32 10.20
C ASN A 66 22.21 -20.07 11.31
N GLU A 67 21.87 -19.25 12.30
CA GLU A 67 22.78 -18.92 13.40
C GLU A 67 22.96 -20.08 14.38
N PHE A 68 21.86 -20.64 14.91
CA PHE A 68 21.91 -21.60 16.01
C PHE A 68 22.23 -23.03 15.59
N LEU A 69 22.15 -23.38 14.30
CA LEU A 69 22.74 -24.62 13.80
C LEU A 69 24.23 -24.45 13.42
N GLY A 70 24.77 -23.24 13.55
CA GLY A 70 26.16 -22.94 13.29
C GLY A 70 27.13 -23.67 14.23
N LYS A 71 28.38 -23.80 13.79
CA LYS A 71 29.44 -24.53 14.52
C LYS A 71 29.64 -24.03 15.96
N LYS A 72 29.47 -22.73 16.20
CA LYS A 72 29.64 -22.10 17.53
C LYS A 72 28.60 -22.57 18.55
N TRP A 73 27.41 -22.97 18.10
CA TRP A 73 26.30 -23.40 18.97
C TRP A 73 26.18 -24.92 19.11
N ARG A 74 27.13 -25.66 18.49
CA ARG A 74 27.08 -27.12 18.39
C ARG A 74 27.69 -27.85 19.59
N HIS A 75 28.17 -27.12 20.59
CA HIS A 75 28.66 -27.71 21.82
C HIS A 75 27.51 -28.21 22.69
N ILE A 76 27.76 -29.31 23.38
CA ILE A 76 26.77 -29.98 24.23
C ILE A 76 27.09 -29.61 25.68
N PRO A 77 26.19 -28.91 26.40
CA PRO A 77 26.36 -28.66 27.82
C PRO A 77 26.43 -29.96 28.62
N GLN A 78 27.08 -29.93 29.78
CA GLN A 78 27.03 -31.06 30.70
C GLN A 78 25.57 -31.28 31.13
N ASN A 79 25.14 -32.55 31.17
CA ASN A 79 23.76 -32.99 31.49
C ASN A 79 22.71 -32.92 30.37
N THR A 80 23.09 -32.76 29.09
CA THR A 80 22.14 -32.84 27.96
C THR A 80 22.67 -33.67 26.80
N THR A 81 21.77 -34.22 25.97
CA THR A 81 22.12 -34.99 24.76
C THR A 81 22.12 -34.14 23.49
N GLN A 82 21.51 -32.94 23.54
CA GLN A 82 21.33 -32.07 22.37
C GLN A 82 22.29 -30.87 22.37
N PRO A 83 22.72 -30.38 21.19
CA PRO A 83 23.49 -29.15 21.07
C PRO A 83 22.77 -27.94 21.66
N LEU A 84 23.52 -27.00 22.23
CA LEU A 84 22.94 -25.80 22.87
C LEU A 84 22.01 -25.02 21.93
N GLY A 85 22.39 -24.87 20.65
CA GLY A 85 21.57 -24.13 19.69
C GLY A 85 20.18 -24.73 19.46
N ILE A 86 20.06 -26.06 19.49
CA ILE A 86 18.76 -26.74 19.33
C ILE A 86 17.89 -26.47 20.56
N GLN A 87 18.47 -26.54 21.76
CA GLN A 87 17.76 -26.24 23.01
C GLN A 87 17.23 -24.80 23.05
N VAL A 88 18.00 -23.84 22.53
CA VAL A 88 17.56 -22.44 22.47
C VAL A 88 16.41 -22.25 21.49
N LEU A 89 16.45 -22.91 20.33
CA LEU A 89 15.37 -22.85 19.34
C LEU A 89 14.09 -23.50 19.88
N GLU A 90 14.21 -24.71 20.42
CA GLU A 90 13.08 -25.45 20.97
C GLU A 90 12.47 -24.73 22.18
N GLY A 91 13.29 -24.20 23.09
CA GLY A 91 12.82 -23.43 24.25
C GLY A 91 12.12 -22.11 23.90
N ARG A 92 12.28 -21.62 22.66
CA ARG A 92 11.60 -20.42 22.13
C ARG A 92 10.48 -20.77 21.14
N GLY A 93 10.16 -22.05 20.91
CA GLY A 93 9.11 -22.48 19.99
C GLY A 93 9.47 -22.36 18.50
N PHE A 94 10.76 -22.26 18.16
CA PHE A 94 11.24 -22.21 16.77
C PHE A 94 11.58 -23.59 16.23
N PHE A 95 11.50 -23.73 14.90
CA PHE A 95 11.85 -24.97 14.22
C PHE A 95 13.36 -25.22 14.25
N THR A 96 13.76 -26.46 14.49
CA THR A 96 15.16 -26.87 14.68
C THR A 96 15.80 -27.49 13.44
N GLU A 97 15.01 -27.75 12.40
CA GLU A 97 15.46 -28.52 11.24
C GLU A 97 16.06 -27.60 10.16
N SER A 98 17.20 -27.97 9.58
CA SER A 98 17.91 -27.14 8.60
C SER A 98 17.10 -26.81 7.34
N LYS A 99 16.12 -27.63 6.98
CA LYS A 99 15.22 -27.39 5.83
C LYS A 99 14.43 -26.08 5.96
N TRP A 100 14.19 -25.59 7.18
CA TRP A 100 13.47 -24.34 7.42
C TRP A 100 14.23 -23.11 6.95
N TYR A 101 15.56 -23.18 6.84
CA TYR A 101 16.35 -22.13 6.20
C TYR A 101 15.92 -21.94 4.75
N TRP A 102 15.95 -23.02 3.95
CA TRP A 102 15.58 -22.99 2.55
C TRP A 102 14.09 -22.72 2.34
N LEU A 103 13.24 -23.26 3.22
CA LEU A 103 11.82 -22.96 3.18
C LEU A 103 11.56 -21.47 3.45
N GLY A 104 12.26 -20.86 4.40
CA GLY A 104 12.14 -19.43 4.69
C GLY A 104 12.59 -18.55 3.51
N VAL A 105 13.72 -18.88 2.88
CA VAL A 105 14.19 -18.19 1.67
C VAL A 105 13.17 -18.31 0.53
N GLY A 106 12.67 -19.53 0.28
CA GLY A 106 11.66 -19.78 -0.75
C GLY A 106 10.34 -19.04 -0.48
N ALA A 107 9.86 -19.06 0.77
CA ALA A 107 8.66 -18.35 1.18
C ALA A 107 8.81 -16.83 0.98
N LEU A 108 9.95 -16.24 1.37
CA LEU A 108 10.21 -14.81 1.18
C LEU A 108 10.21 -14.41 -0.29
N LEU A 109 10.81 -15.22 -1.17
CA LEU A 109 10.75 -15.01 -2.62
C LEU A 109 9.31 -15.13 -3.13
N GLY A 110 8.55 -16.13 -2.66
CA GLY A 110 7.13 -16.29 -2.97
C GLY A 110 6.31 -15.06 -2.58
N PHE A 111 6.49 -14.54 -1.36
CA PHE A 111 5.82 -13.32 -0.91
C PHE A 111 6.20 -12.10 -1.75
N ILE A 112 7.46 -11.98 -2.18
CA ILE A 112 7.86 -10.91 -3.10
C ILE A 112 7.04 -11.00 -4.40
N LEU A 113 6.94 -12.18 -5.01
CA LEU A 113 6.18 -12.36 -6.24
C LEU A 113 4.69 -12.08 -6.03
N VAL A 114 4.08 -12.66 -4.99
CA VAL A 114 2.66 -12.48 -4.67
C VAL A 114 2.33 -11.01 -4.41
N LEU A 115 3.13 -10.30 -3.61
CA LEU A 115 2.87 -8.89 -3.31
C LEU A 115 3.04 -7.99 -4.55
N ASN A 116 4.01 -8.27 -5.42
CA ASN A 116 4.15 -7.52 -6.68
C ASN A 116 3.02 -7.84 -7.66
N LEU A 117 2.55 -9.10 -7.73
CA LEU A 117 1.38 -9.46 -8.51
C LEU A 117 0.12 -8.78 -7.97
N LEU A 118 -0.10 -8.79 -6.65
CA LEU A 118 -1.21 -8.06 -6.02
C LEU A 118 -1.14 -6.56 -6.31
N PHE A 119 0.05 -5.97 -6.29
CA PHE A 119 0.25 -4.57 -6.64
C PHE A 119 -0.15 -4.30 -8.11
N ILE A 120 0.30 -5.13 -9.05
CA ILE A 120 -0.08 -5.00 -10.47
C ILE A 120 -1.59 -5.19 -10.63
N LEU A 121 -2.16 -6.24 -10.02
CA LEU A 121 -3.59 -6.50 -10.06
C LEU A 121 -4.41 -5.35 -9.49
N ALA A 122 -3.99 -4.79 -8.35
CA ALA A 122 -4.62 -3.62 -7.76
C ALA A 122 -4.61 -2.45 -8.75
N LEU A 123 -3.50 -2.17 -9.42
CA LEU A 123 -3.43 -1.12 -10.43
C LEU A 123 -4.28 -1.41 -11.68
N THR A 124 -4.37 -2.67 -12.11
CA THR A 124 -5.15 -3.03 -13.31
C THR A 124 -6.66 -3.09 -13.07
N LEU A 125 -7.10 -3.46 -11.86
CA LEU A 125 -8.51 -3.67 -11.54
C LEU A 125 -9.15 -2.46 -10.86
N LEU A 126 -8.36 -1.69 -10.10
CA LEU A 126 -8.89 -0.52 -9.40
C LEU A 126 -8.69 0.72 -10.28
N ASN A 127 -9.79 1.30 -10.73
CA ASN A 127 -9.77 2.60 -11.41
C ASN A 127 -9.28 3.71 -10.45
N ALA A 128 -8.67 4.74 -11.02
CA ALA A 128 -8.27 5.95 -10.29
C ALA A 128 -9.49 6.56 -9.58
N PHE A 129 -9.36 6.84 -8.27
CA PHE A 129 -10.47 7.37 -7.46
C PHE A 129 -10.85 8.81 -7.82
N ASP A 130 -9.96 9.54 -8.48
CA ASP A 130 -10.27 10.83 -9.04
C ASP A 130 -10.40 10.69 -10.55
N LYS A 131 -11.64 10.81 -11.03
CA LYS A 131 -11.85 11.43 -12.32
C LYS A 131 -11.20 12.80 -12.18
N VAL A 132 -9.98 12.96 -12.71
CA VAL A 132 -9.35 14.27 -12.91
C VAL A 132 -10.42 15.07 -13.64
N ARG A 133 -11.19 15.89 -12.91
CA ARG A 133 -11.96 16.97 -13.50
C ARG A 133 -10.86 17.88 -14.00
N ALA A 134 -10.45 17.64 -15.24
CA ALA A 134 -9.82 18.66 -16.03
C ALA A 134 -10.78 19.84 -15.93
N THR A 135 -10.40 20.82 -15.10
CA THR A 135 -10.88 22.18 -15.26
C THR A 135 -10.58 22.49 -16.71
N ILE A 136 -11.61 22.50 -17.54
CA ILE A 136 -11.50 22.93 -18.91
C ILE A 136 -11.01 24.37 -18.82
N THR A 137 -9.73 24.59 -19.08
CA THR A 137 -9.28 25.87 -19.60
C THR A 137 -9.90 25.96 -20.98
N GLU A 138 -11.05 26.63 -21.09
CA GLU A 138 -11.47 27.15 -22.39
C GLU A 138 -10.44 28.22 -22.74
N ASP A 139 -9.53 27.89 -23.66
CA ASP A 139 -8.62 28.87 -24.24
C ASP A 139 -9.45 29.96 -24.95
N PRO A 140 -9.34 31.25 -24.60
CA PRO A 140 -9.85 32.31 -25.43
C PRO A 140 -8.75 32.65 -26.45
N GLN A 141 -8.75 31.97 -27.60
CA GLN A 141 -8.07 32.53 -28.77
C GLN A 141 -8.95 33.60 -29.41
N SER A 142 -8.48 34.82 -29.23
CA SER A 142 -8.91 36.10 -29.79
C SER A 142 -8.81 36.19 -31.32
N SER A 143 -9.90 36.70 -31.91
CA SER A 143 -9.97 37.82 -32.88
C SER A 143 -9.57 37.69 -34.37
N GLU A 144 -10.53 38.17 -35.18
CA GLU A 144 -10.46 38.83 -36.51
C GLU A 144 -10.11 38.02 -37.79
N ASN A 145 -11.09 37.81 -38.69
CA ASN A 145 -11.39 38.69 -39.85
C ASN A 145 -12.52 38.09 -40.72
N GLY A 146 -13.21 38.92 -41.50
CA GLY A 146 -14.55 38.64 -42.05
C GLY A 146 -14.73 37.59 -43.18
N GLY A 147 -16.00 37.25 -43.40
CA GLY A 147 -16.51 36.74 -44.69
C GLY A 147 -17.13 35.32 -44.69
N ARG A 148 -18.44 35.28 -45.01
CA ARG A 148 -19.21 34.18 -45.63
C ARG A 148 -19.37 32.83 -44.90
N ALA A 149 -20.63 32.56 -44.55
CA ALA A 149 -21.43 31.33 -44.63
C ALA A 149 -20.70 29.96 -44.66
N VAL A 150 -21.15 29.02 -43.81
CA VAL A 150 -21.71 27.69 -44.18
C VAL A 150 -22.39 27.07 -42.94
N GLU A 151 -23.62 26.58 -43.12
CA GLU A 151 -24.41 25.76 -42.19
C GLU A 151 -23.69 24.48 -41.75
N MET A 152 -23.96 24.01 -40.52
CA MET A 152 -24.24 22.58 -40.34
C MET A 152 -25.19 22.33 -39.18
N GLN A 153 -26.33 21.76 -39.56
CA GLN A 153 -27.48 21.35 -38.79
C GLN A 153 -27.20 20.07 -37.98
N GLN A 154 -27.62 20.02 -36.71
CA GLN A 154 -28.10 18.75 -36.16
C GLN A 154 -29.24 18.94 -35.16
N ARG A 155 -30.34 18.29 -35.53
CA ARG A 155 -31.69 18.35 -34.97
C ARG A 155 -31.93 16.99 -34.33
N ALA A 156 -32.21 16.94 -33.03
CA ALA A 156 -32.81 15.80 -32.34
C ALA A 156 -33.51 16.35 -31.08
N SER A 157 -34.79 16.71 -31.15
CA SER A 157 -35.97 15.87 -30.87
C SER A 157 -36.18 15.55 -29.38
N ASN A 158 -37.36 15.94 -28.91
CA ASN A 158 -37.87 16.05 -27.54
C ASN A 158 -38.18 14.72 -26.81
N GLN A 159 -38.22 14.86 -25.47
CA GLN A 159 -39.08 14.21 -24.46
C GLN A 159 -38.87 12.70 -24.18
N SER A 160 -38.69 12.28 -22.93
CA SER A 160 -39.78 12.26 -21.94
C SER A 160 -39.31 12.09 -20.47
N GLN A 161 -40.22 12.49 -19.58
CA GLN A 161 -40.17 12.60 -18.10
C GLN A 161 -39.84 11.29 -17.36
N ALA A 162 -39.23 11.37 -16.17
CA ALA A 162 -39.94 11.25 -14.88
C ALA A 162 -38.97 11.06 -13.69
N GLY A 163 -39.12 11.94 -12.69
CA GLY A 163 -39.04 11.66 -11.26
C GLY A 163 -37.77 11.08 -10.64
N GLU A 164 -36.99 11.93 -9.97
CA GLU A 164 -36.61 11.65 -8.57
C GLU A 164 -36.13 12.93 -7.88
N SER A 165 -36.92 13.38 -6.90
CA SER A 165 -36.57 14.47 -6.00
C SER A 165 -35.43 14.02 -5.07
N GLN A 166 -34.19 14.38 -5.41
CA GLN A 166 -33.11 14.39 -4.44
C GLN A 166 -32.80 15.82 -3.99
N ASN A 167 -32.97 15.98 -2.68
CA ASN A 167 -32.87 17.19 -1.89
C ASN A 167 -31.40 17.64 -1.82
N ASN A 168 -30.88 18.22 -2.90
CA ASN A 168 -29.57 18.87 -2.89
C ASN A 168 -29.72 20.23 -2.21
N LYS A 169 -29.27 20.31 -0.95
CA LYS A 169 -28.95 21.58 -0.28
C LYS A 169 -27.87 22.28 -1.10
N LYS A 170 -28.33 23.08 -2.06
CA LYS A 170 -27.51 23.94 -2.91
C LYS A 170 -26.91 25.00 -1.98
N GLY A 171 -25.66 24.79 -1.57
CA GLY A 171 -24.88 25.85 -0.95
C GLY A 171 -24.91 27.07 -1.86
N MET A 172 -25.15 28.25 -1.30
CA MET A 172 -25.17 29.51 -2.02
C MET A 172 -23.76 29.76 -2.57
N ILE A 173 -23.55 29.48 -3.84
CA ILE A 173 -22.33 29.84 -4.56
C ILE A 173 -22.55 31.27 -5.02
N LEU A 174 -21.95 32.23 -4.31
CA LEU A 174 -21.86 33.59 -4.82
C LEU A 174 -20.99 33.54 -6.09
N PRO A 175 -21.49 34.04 -7.24
CA PRO A 175 -20.63 34.20 -8.41
C PRO A 175 -19.50 35.15 -8.01
N PHE A 176 -18.27 34.64 -8.05
CA PHE A 176 -17.09 35.48 -7.88
C PHE A 176 -16.59 35.85 -9.27
N GLU A 177 -16.32 37.13 -9.47
CA GLU A 177 -15.65 37.63 -10.67
C GLU A 177 -14.13 37.56 -10.41
N PRO A 178 -13.40 36.66 -11.07
CA PRO A 178 -11.97 36.53 -10.84
C PRO A 178 -11.25 37.78 -11.36
N HIS A 179 -10.68 38.57 -10.43
CA HIS A 179 -9.79 39.67 -10.77
C HIS A 179 -8.35 39.18 -10.69
N SER A 180 -7.58 39.35 -11.76
CA SER A 180 -6.14 39.05 -11.77
C SER A 180 -5.34 40.29 -11.39
N ILE A 181 -4.45 40.16 -10.41
CA ILE A 181 -3.39 41.13 -10.14
C ILE A 181 -2.09 40.57 -10.74
N THR A 182 -1.39 41.40 -11.52
CA THR A 182 -0.07 41.10 -12.05
C THR A 182 0.89 42.18 -11.62
N PHE A 183 2.04 41.78 -11.08
CA PHE A 183 3.12 42.71 -10.77
C PHE A 183 4.05 42.79 -11.96
N ASN A 184 4.36 44.01 -12.40
CA ASN A 184 5.43 44.25 -13.33
C ASN A 184 6.59 44.91 -12.55
N GLU A 185 7.81 44.43 -12.76
CA GLU A 185 9.04 44.91 -12.09
C GLU A 185 9.05 44.81 -10.55
N VAL A 186 9.07 43.58 -10.04
CA VAL A 186 9.33 43.34 -8.61
C VAL A 186 10.83 43.49 -8.34
N VAL A 187 11.23 44.60 -7.73
CA VAL A 187 12.59 44.79 -7.20
C VAL A 187 12.59 44.49 -5.71
N TYR A 188 13.48 43.61 -5.26
CA TYR A 188 13.75 43.40 -3.84
C TYR A 188 15.18 43.81 -3.53
N SER A 189 15.38 44.49 -2.40
CA SER A 189 16.70 44.82 -1.85
C SER A 189 16.94 44.02 -0.59
N VAL A 190 18.13 43.47 -0.44
CA VAL A 190 18.60 42.88 0.82
C VAL A 190 19.44 43.94 1.52
N ASP A 191 18.98 44.42 2.67
CA ASP A 191 19.77 45.27 3.55
C ASP A 191 20.82 44.38 4.22
N MET A 192 22.09 44.79 4.17
CA MET A 192 23.23 44.04 4.72
C MET A 192 23.73 44.71 5.98
#